data_AF-A0A250IDQ0-F1
#
_entry.id   AF-A0A250IDQ0-F1
#
_cell.length_a   1.000
_cell.length_b   1.000
_cell.length_c   1.000
_cell.angle_alpha   90.00
_cell.angle_beta   90.00
_cell.angle_gamma   90.00
#
_symmetry.space_group_name_H-M   'P 1'
#
loop_
_entity.id
_entity.type
_entity.pdbx_description
1 polymer ?
#
loop_
_entity_poly.entity_id
_entity_poly.type
_entity_poly.pdbx_seq_one_letter_code
_entity_poly.pdbx_strand_id
1 'polypeptide(L)'
;MNPRSRIAFPLVGCLLGTAWLVLALATSPEILPSEERARPRSELSPPPPAASSWEPGTVRAVPLESAPPPELRLPDATAALDAPWPEPEDGESPPQVNEPIEPEQPQTAAWRHGKLVRITELLDRDVERLERERERAQARGDGAEARRLAVQLSRHRARLGSLRAETTVLAEEAREE
;
A
#
# COMPACT_ATOMS: atom_id res chain seq x y z
N MET A 1 17.42 43.45 37.11
CA MET A 1 18.42 42.41 36.79
C MET A 1 17.77 41.44 35.82
N ASN A 2 18.26 41.39 34.57
CA ASN A 2 17.72 40.56 33.48
C ASN A 2 18.64 39.36 33.23
N PRO A 3 18.08 38.15 33.06
CA PRO A 3 18.74 37.10 32.29
C PRO A 3 17.93 36.72 31.04
N ARG A 4 18.15 37.47 29.95
CA ARG A 4 17.93 37.02 28.57
C ARG A 4 19.24 36.38 28.09
N SER A 5 19.29 35.06 27.91
CA SER A 5 20.32 34.37 27.08
C SER A 5 20.32 32.84 27.25
N ARG A 6 19.35 32.12 26.67
CA ARG A 6 19.51 30.67 26.36
C ARG A 6 18.70 30.26 25.12
N ILE A 7 18.92 30.92 23.98
CA ILE A 7 18.48 30.44 22.67
C ILE A 7 19.58 30.79 21.67
N ALA A 8 20.59 29.92 21.49
CA ALA A 8 21.63 30.12 20.48
C ALA A 8 22.43 28.85 20.15
N PHE A 9 21.81 27.68 19.99
CA PHE A 9 22.55 26.46 19.56
C PHE A 9 21.77 25.47 18.64
N PRO A 10 21.04 25.92 17.60
CA PRO A 10 20.80 24.97 16.50
C PRO A 10 21.00 25.56 15.09
N LEU A 11 21.98 26.45 14.89
CA LEU A 11 22.24 27.03 13.54
C LEU A 11 23.57 26.62 12.90
N VAL A 12 24.52 26.03 13.65
CA VAL A 12 25.83 25.64 13.07
C VAL A 12 25.80 24.27 12.38
N GLY A 13 24.94 23.35 12.83
CA GLY A 13 24.85 22.01 12.22
C GLY A 13 24.25 21.99 10.81
N CYS A 14 23.36 22.94 10.48
CA CYS A 14 22.69 22.98 9.18
C CYS A 14 23.62 23.39 8.02
N LEU A 15 24.67 24.17 8.27
CA LEU A 15 25.57 24.64 7.20
C LEU A 15 26.64 23.60 6.82
N LEU A 16 27.03 22.72 7.75
CA LEU A 16 27.99 21.64 7.47
C LEU A 16 27.38 20.52 6.63
N GLY A 17 26.09 20.22 6.82
CA GLY A 17 25.39 19.18 6.06
C GLY A 17 25.18 19.51 4.58
N THR A 18 24.92 20.78 4.25
CA THR A 18 24.71 21.21 2.85
C THR A 18 26.01 21.22 2.05
N ALA A 19 27.13 21.63 2.66
CA ALA A 19 28.44 21.62 2.00
C ALA A 19 28.91 20.22 1.60
N TRP A 20 28.62 19.21 2.44
CA TRP A 20 28.99 17.82 2.16
C TRP A 20 28.14 17.22 1.02
N LEU A 21 26.85 17.57 0.96
CA LEU A 21 25.94 17.10 -0.10
C LEU A 21 26.31 17.69 -1.48
N VAL A 22 26.72 18.96 -1.53
CA VAL A 22 27.16 19.60 -2.79
C VAL A 22 28.47 18.99 -3.29
N LEU A 23 29.41 18.67 -2.39
CA LEU A 23 30.67 18.03 -2.76
C LEU A 23 30.48 16.59 -3.27
N ALA A 24 29.51 15.86 -2.72
CA ALA A 24 29.17 14.50 -3.17
C ALA A 24 28.52 14.49 -4.56
N LEU A 25 27.73 15.50 -4.92
CA LEU A 25 27.15 15.60 -6.27
C LEU A 25 28.15 16.06 -7.33
N ALA A 26 29.14 16.88 -6.97
CA ALA A 26 30.14 17.41 -7.89
C ALA A 26 31.19 16.38 -8.34
N THR A 27 31.25 15.20 -7.70
CA THR A 27 32.21 14.13 -8.01
C THR A 27 31.61 12.95 -8.77
N SER A 28 30.39 13.09 -9.31
CA SER A 28 29.80 12.06 -10.16
C SER A 28 30.43 12.09 -11.56
N PRO A 29 31.21 11.07 -11.95
CA PRO A 29 31.77 11.03 -13.29
C PRO A 29 30.67 10.80 -14.33
N GLU A 30 30.62 11.75 -15.25
CA GLU A 30 29.77 11.83 -16.43
C GLU A 30 29.99 10.60 -17.33
N ILE A 31 29.04 9.67 -17.31
CA ILE A 31 29.02 8.54 -18.25
C ILE A 31 28.41 9.03 -19.56
N LEU A 32 29.28 9.30 -20.53
CA LEU A 32 28.96 9.73 -21.88
C LEU A 32 28.00 8.74 -22.59
N PRO A 33 27.08 9.24 -23.44
CA PRO A 33 26.27 8.39 -24.31
C PRO A 33 27.13 7.89 -25.48
N SER A 34 27.33 6.58 -25.58
CA SER A 34 27.91 5.96 -26.77
C SER A 34 26.83 5.82 -27.84
N GLU A 35 26.82 6.74 -28.79
CA GLU A 35 26.26 6.52 -30.12
C GLU A 35 27.10 5.48 -30.90
N GLU A 36 26.47 4.94 -31.94
CA GLU A 36 27.11 4.35 -33.13
C GLU A 36 27.44 2.84 -33.12
N ARG A 37 26.55 2.03 -33.74
CA ARG A 37 26.88 1.43 -35.06
C ARG A 37 25.67 0.87 -35.80
N ALA A 38 25.61 1.20 -37.08
CA ALA A 38 24.60 0.77 -38.03
C ALA A 38 24.89 -0.60 -38.68
N ARG A 39 23.79 -1.36 -38.93
CA ARG A 39 23.49 -2.31 -40.05
C ARG A 39 24.29 -3.63 -40.14
N PRO A 40 23.79 -4.69 -40.85
CA PRO A 40 22.72 -4.74 -41.86
C PRO A 40 21.62 -5.80 -41.66
N ARG A 41 20.58 -5.70 -42.51
CA ARG A 41 19.55 -6.70 -42.80
C ARG A 41 20.14 -8.08 -43.07
N SER A 42 19.47 -9.12 -42.57
CA SER A 42 19.36 -10.40 -43.27
C SER A 42 17.90 -10.82 -43.24
N GLU A 43 17.29 -10.72 -44.42
CA GLU A 43 16.08 -11.45 -44.80
C GLU A 43 16.36 -12.95 -44.69
N LEU A 44 15.45 -13.68 -44.05
CA LEU A 44 15.10 -15.04 -44.46
C LEU A 44 13.73 -15.35 -43.88
N SER A 45 12.74 -15.19 -44.74
CA SER A 45 11.36 -15.59 -44.55
C SER A 45 11.24 -17.10 -44.76
N PRO A 46 10.72 -17.89 -43.81
CA PRO A 46 10.21 -19.22 -44.08
C PRO A 46 8.68 -19.19 -44.39
N PRO A 47 8.20 -20.12 -45.23
CA PRO A 47 6.88 -20.07 -45.88
C PRO A 47 5.71 -20.27 -44.92
N PRO A 48 4.49 -19.80 -45.27
CA PRO A 48 3.30 -19.97 -44.46
C PRO A 48 2.74 -21.41 -44.57
N PRO A 49 2.53 -22.13 -43.45
CA PRO A 49 1.67 -23.31 -43.48
C PRO A 49 0.20 -22.93 -43.28
N ALA A 50 -0.58 -23.31 -44.30
CA ALA A 50 -2.00 -23.65 -44.32
C ALA A 50 -2.99 -22.71 -43.60
N ALA A 51 -3.77 -22.01 -44.41
CA ALA A 51 -5.06 -21.47 -44.04
C ALA A 51 -5.96 -22.60 -43.49
N SER A 52 -6.15 -22.61 -42.16
CA SER A 52 -7.30 -23.28 -41.58
C SER A 52 -8.50 -22.34 -41.79
N SER A 53 -9.26 -22.66 -42.83
CA SER A 53 -10.63 -22.20 -43.02
C SER A 53 -11.42 -22.53 -41.76
N TRP A 54 -11.69 -21.50 -40.95
CA TRP A 54 -12.82 -21.53 -40.03
C TRP A 54 -13.88 -20.69 -40.71
N GLU A 55 -14.93 -21.37 -41.16
CA GLU A 55 -16.11 -20.71 -41.70
C GLU A 55 -16.62 -19.68 -40.67
N PRO A 56 -16.91 -18.44 -41.08
CA PRO A 56 -17.76 -17.58 -40.29
C PRO A 56 -19.15 -18.21 -40.32
N GLY A 57 -19.47 -18.99 -39.28
CA GLY A 57 -20.83 -19.37 -38.97
C GLY A 57 -21.67 -18.11 -39.02
N THR A 58 -22.59 -18.06 -39.98
CA THR A 58 -23.54 -16.98 -40.14
C THR A 58 -24.46 -17.00 -38.92
N VAL A 59 -24.05 -16.33 -37.85
CA VAL A 59 -24.94 -16.08 -36.72
C VAL A 59 -25.94 -15.06 -37.24
N ARG A 60 -27.11 -15.59 -37.61
CA ARG A 60 -28.34 -14.85 -37.87
C ARG A 60 -28.44 -13.73 -36.83
N ALA A 61 -28.39 -12.49 -37.31
CA ALA A 61 -28.74 -11.33 -36.51
C ALA A 61 -30.17 -11.52 -36.01
N VAL A 62 -30.31 -11.88 -34.74
CA VAL A 62 -31.56 -11.74 -34.01
C VAL A 62 -31.71 -10.24 -33.79
N PRO A 63 -32.84 -9.62 -34.20
CA PRO A 63 -33.10 -8.23 -33.85
C PRO A 63 -32.93 -8.04 -32.35
N LEU A 64 -32.06 -7.09 -31.98
CA LEU A 64 -32.01 -6.51 -30.65
C LEU A 64 -33.40 -5.94 -30.37
N GLU A 65 -34.28 -6.74 -29.77
CA GLU A 65 -35.31 -6.15 -28.93
C GLU A 65 -34.55 -5.61 -27.73
N SER A 66 -34.41 -4.29 -27.73
CA SER A 66 -33.83 -3.51 -26.66
C SER A 66 -34.68 -3.75 -25.41
N ALA A 67 -34.40 -4.84 -24.70
CA ALA A 67 -34.84 -4.99 -23.33
C ALA A 67 -34.32 -3.75 -22.60
N PRO A 68 -35.20 -2.94 -21.98
CA PRO A 68 -34.73 -1.85 -21.13
C PRO A 68 -33.79 -2.47 -20.08
N PRO A 69 -32.72 -1.77 -19.71
CA PRO A 69 -31.80 -2.27 -18.70
C PRO A 69 -32.61 -2.71 -17.48
N PRO A 70 -32.26 -3.84 -16.83
CA PRO A 70 -32.79 -4.08 -15.50
C PRO A 70 -32.34 -2.88 -14.67
N GLU A 71 -33.28 -1.98 -14.39
CA GLU A 71 -33.10 -0.94 -13.41
C GLU A 71 -32.66 -1.68 -12.16
N LEU A 72 -31.37 -1.57 -11.84
CA LEU A 72 -30.90 -1.71 -10.48
C LEU A 72 -31.65 -0.64 -9.71
N ARG A 73 -32.86 -1.00 -9.26
CA ARG A 73 -33.54 -0.32 -8.19
C ARG A 73 -32.61 -0.49 -7.01
N LEU A 74 -31.70 0.48 -6.84
CA LEU A 74 -31.32 0.86 -5.50
C LEU A 74 -32.65 0.93 -4.74
N PRO A 75 -32.83 0.21 -3.63
CA PRO A 75 -33.97 0.48 -2.78
C PRO A 75 -33.94 1.98 -2.53
N ASP A 76 -34.99 2.67 -2.96
CA ASP A 76 -35.15 4.10 -2.73
C ASP A 76 -34.93 4.32 -1.23
N ALA A 77 -33.75 4.83 -0.87
CA ALA A 77 -33.39 5.18 0.50
C ALA A 77 -34.16 6.42 0.99
N THR A 78 -35.24 6.75 0.29
CA THR A 78 -36.16 7.85 0.52
C THR A 78 -37.61 7.38 0.70
N ALA A 79 -37.87 6.06 0.79
CA ALA A 79 -39.18 5.52 1.18
C ALA A 79 -39.31 5.24 2.70
N ALA A 80 -38.27 5.54 3.49
CA ALA A 80 -38.27 5.36 4.94
C ALA A 80 -38.42 6.69 5.73
N LEU A 81 -38.89 7.75 5.09
CA LEU A 81 -39.22 9.01 5.79
C LEU A 81 -40.62 8.98 6.45
N ASP A 82 -41.42 7.97 6.15
CA ASP A 82 -42.78 7.79 6.68
C ASP A 82 -42.96 6.42 7.34
N ALA A 83 -41.86 5.79 7.76
CA ALA A 83 -41.95 4.72 8.74
C ALA A 83 -42.36 5.39 10.08
N PRO A 84 -43.45 4.96 10.73
CA PRO A 84 -43.74 5.43 12.07
C PRO A 84 -42.49 5.19 12.91
N TRP A 85 -42.04 6.23 13.61
CA TRP A 85 -40.93 6.11 14.56
C TRP A 85 -41.21 4.89 15.42
N PRO A 86 -40.27 3.94 15.58
CA PRO A 86 -40.50 2.81 16.46
C PRO A 86 -40.97 3.36 17.79
N GLU A 87 -42.16 2.95 18.23
CA GLU A 87 -42.69 3.39 19.52
C GLU A 87 -41.59 3.13 20.54
N PRO A 88 -41.22 4.12 21.38
CA PRO A 88 -40.28 3.84 22.45
C PRO A 88 -40.88 2.67 23.22
N GLU A 89 -40.18 1.54 23.26
CA GLU A 89 -40.63 0.44 24.08
C GLU A 89 -40.68 0.97 25.52
N ASP A 90 -41.87 1.30 25.99
CA ASP A 90 -42.16 1.77 27.35
C ASP A 90 -41.93 0.65 28.40
N GLY A 91 -41.20 -0.40 28.02
CA GLY A 91 -40.54 -1.32 28.91
C GLY A 91 -39.16 -0.74 29.22
N GLU A 92 -39.05 -0.03 30.34
CA GLU A 92 -37.78 0.25 30.99
C GLU A 92 -37.09 -1.11 31.21
N SER A 93 -36.27 -1.52 30.23
CA SER A 93 -35.54 -2.77 30.30
C SER A 93 -34.76 -2.72 31.61
N PRO A 94 -34.87 -3.75 32.47
CA PRO A 94 -34.20 -3.70 33.76
C PRO A 94 -32.72 -3.41 33.51
N PRO A 95 -32.08 -2.54 34.34
CA PRO A 95 -30.68 -2.22 34.16
C PRO A 95 -29.90 -3.52 34.07
N GLN A 96 -29.20 -3.72 32.94
CA GLN A 96 -28.39 -4.92 32.76
C GLN A 96 -27.35 -4.91 33.86
N VAL A 97 -27.47 -5.87 34.78
CA VAL A 97 -26.48 -6.11 35.81
C VAL A 97 -25.29 -6.74 35.09
N ASN A 98 -24.37 -5.91 34.61
CA ASN A 98 -23.13 -6.37 34.02
C ASN A 98 -22.37 -7.16 35.07
N GLU A 99 -21.98 -8.38 34.72
CA GLU A 99 -21.09 -9.16 35.57
C GLU A 99 -19.79 -8.36 35.79
N PRO A 100 -19.17 -8.43 37.00
CA PRO A 100 -17.87 -7.82 37.23
C PRO A 100 -16.87 -8.33 36.20
N ILE A 101 -16.27 -7.41 35.45
CA ILE A 101 -15.21 -7.74 34.49
C ILE A 101 -13.98 -8.18 35.29
N GLU A 102 -13.48 -9.37 35.02
CA GLU A 102 -12.21 -9.84 35.58
C GLU A 102 -11.07 -8.90 35.15
N PRO A 103 -10.13 -8.57 36.04
CA PRO A 103 -8.99 -7.74 35.67
C PRO A 103 -8.17 -8.43 34.57
N GLU A 104 -7.86 -7.69 33.50
CA GLU A 104 -6.99 -8.20 32.43
C GLU A 104 -5.62 -8.59 32.99
N GLN A 105 -5.05 -9.70 32.49
CA GLN A 105 -3.70 -10.09 32.86
C GLN A 105 -2.68 -9.03 32.42
N PRO A 106 -1.60 -8.80 33.20
CA PRO A 106 -0.56 -7.86 32.81
C PRO A 106 0.07 -8.29 31.48
N GLN A 107 0.09 -7.37 30.51
CA GLN A 107 0.74 -7.60 29.22
C GLN A 107 2.26 -7.58 29.39
N THR A 108 2.88 -8.74 29.54
CA THR A 108 4.33 -8.90 29.71
C THR A 108 5.12 -8.42 28.48
N ALA A 109 6.38 -8.05 28.65
CA ALA A 109 7.26 -7.72 27.52
C ALA A 109 7.39 -8.91 26.56
N ALA A 110 7.44 -10.15 27.07
CA ALA A 110 7.44 -11.35 26.24
C ALA A 110 6.20 -11.48 25.34
N TRP A 111 5.01 -11.17 25.87
CA TRP A 111 3.77 -11.16 25.08
C TRP A 111 3.78 -10.05 24.02
N ARG A 112 4.20 -8.84 24.40
CA ARG A 112 4.29 -7.69 23.47
C ARG A 112 5.30 -7.98 22.36
N HIS A 113 6.46 -8.54 22.70
CA HIS A 113 7.49 -8.95 21.75
C HIS A 113 6.94 -9.96 20.73
N GLY A 114 6.29 -11.05 21.20
CA GLY A 114 5.70 -12.06 20.31
C GLY A 114 4.69 -11.47 19.33
N LYS A 115 3.84 -10.55 19.81
CA LYS A 115 2.87 -9.84 18.97
C LYS A 115 3.55 -8.99 17.89
N LEU A 116 4.58 -8.22 18.26
CA LEU A 116 5.28 -7.34 17.32
C LEU A 116 6.10 -8.10 16.29
N VAL A 117 6.72 -9.24 16.67
CA VAL A 117 7.36 -10.15 15.71
C VAL A 117 6.36 -10.59 14.65
N ARG A 118 5.16 -11.02 15.07
CA ARG A 118 4.12 -11.47 14.13
C ARG A 118 3.68 -10.37 13.17
N ILE A 119 3.50 -9.14 13.66
CA ILE A 119 3.14 -7.98 12.82
C ILE A 119 4.25 -7.68 11.82
N THR A 120 5.51 -7.72 12.27
CA THR A 120 6.69 -7.47 11.43
C THR A 120 6.77 -8.47 10.27
N GLU A 121 6.60 -9.76 10.55
CA GLU A 121 6.57 -10.80 9.51
C GLU A 121 5.47 -10.60 8.47
N LEU A 122 4.27 -10.18 8.90
CA LEU A 122 3.16 -9.94 7.99
C LEU A 122 3.46 -8.75 7.08
N LEU A 123 4.05 -7.68 7.63
CA LEU A 123 4.43 -6.52 6.85
C LEU A 123 5.58 -6.83 5.87
N ASP A 124 6.52 -7.69 6.25
CA ASP A 124 7.58 -8.18 5.36
C ASP A 124 7.00 -8.89 4.13
N ARG A 125 6.07 -9.82 4.35
CA ARG A 125 5.37 -10.52 3.24
C ARG A 125 4.58 -9.54 2.36
N ASP A 126 4.01 -8.50 2.95
CA ASP A 126 3.26 -7.47 2.23
C ASP A 126 4.19 -6.64 1.33
N VAL A 127 5.38 -6.26 1.82
CA VAL A 127 6.42 -5.58 1.03
C VAL A 127 6.82 -6.43 -0.18
N GLU A 128 7.12 -7.71 0.02
CA GLU A 128 7.46 -8.63 -1.08
C GLU A 128 6.32 -8.77 -2.11
N ARG A 129 5.06 -8.80 -1.64
CA ARG A 129 3.89 -8.83 -2.53
C ARG A 129 3.81 -7.56 -3.37
N LEU A 130 3.93 -6.40 -2.75
CA LEU A 130 3.84 -5.09 -3.41
C LEU A 130 5.01 -4.85 -4.38
N GLU A 131 6.21 -5.34 -4.09
CA GLU A 131 7.35 -5.29 -5.01
C GLU A 131 7.05 -6.03 -6.31
N ARG A 132 6.52 -7.26 -6.20
CA ARG A 132 6.10 -8.05 -7.36
C ARG A 132 4.95 -7.38 -8.11
N GLU A 133 4.00 -6.78 -7.41
CA GLU A 133 2.90 -6.02 -8.06
C GLU A 133 3.43 -4.80 -8.82
N ARG A 134 4.38 -4.06 -8.24
CA ARG A 134 5.03 -2.92 -8.88
C ARG A 134 5.77 -3.36 -10.15
N GLU A 135 6.52 -4.45 -10.08
CA GLU A 135 7.23 -5.01 -11.24
C GLU A 135 6.26 -5.46 -12.33
N ARG A 136 5.14 -6.08 -11.97
CA ARG A 136 4.08 -6.42 -12.94
C ARG A 136 3.45 -5.18 -13.56
N ALA A 137 3.22 -4.11 -12.78
CA ALA A 137 2.71 -2.84 -13.31
C ALA A 137 3.71 -2.21 -14.29
N GLN A 138 5.00 -2.23 -13.95
CA GLN A 138 6.07 -1.77 -14.85
C GLN A 138 6.14 -2.59 -16.13
N ALA A 139 6.05 -3.92 -16.05
CA ALA A 139 6.05 -4.80 -17.20
C ALA A 139 4.85 -4.58 -18.13
N ARG A 140 3.70 -4.15 -17.58
CA ARG A 140 2.52 -3.75 -18.36
C ARG A 140 2.60 -2.32 -18.95
N GLY A 141 3.63 -1.55 -18.61
CA GLY A 141 3.74 -0.14 -18.98
C GLY A 141 2.86 0.80 -18.16
N ASP A 142 2.24 0.32 -17.07
CA ASP A 142 1.41 1.14 -16.19
C ASP A 142 2.28 1.92 -15.19
N GLY A 143 2.84 3.02 -15.68
CA GLY A 143 3.71 3.88 -14.88
C GLY A 143 2.99 4.61 -13.73
N ALA A 144 1.67 4.83 -13.85
CA ALA A 144 0.90 5.47 -12.79
C ALA A 144 0.75 4.53 -11.59
N GLU A 145 0.36 3.29 -11.84
CA GLU A 145 0.24 2.27 -10.79
C GLU A 145 1.60 1.91 -10.20
N ALA A 146 2.65 1.78 -11.02
CA ALA A 146 4.01 1.54 -10.53
C ALA A 146 4.49 2.64 -9.56
N ARG A 147 4.17 3.91 -9.85
CA ARG A 147 4.51 5.03 -8.95
C ARG A 147 3.68 5.00 -7.67
N ARG A 148 2.37 4.72 -7.76
CA ARG A 148 1.51 4.56 -6.58
C ARG A 148 2.03 3.47 -5.64
N LEU A 149 2.37 2.31 -6.20
CA LEU A 149 2.94 1.18 -5.46
C LEU A 149 4.31 1.52 -4.86
N ALA A 150 5.16 2.28 -5.57
CA ALA A 150 6.45 2.73 -5.04
C ALA A 150 6.30 3.63 -3.79
N VAL A 151 5.30 4.51 -3.76
CA VAL A 151 5.00 5.35 -2.58
C VAL A 151 4.47 4.49 -1.42
N GLN A 152 3.64 3.49 -1.69
CA GLN A 152 3.19 2.57 -0.65
C GLN A 152 4.36 1.74 -0.09
N LEU A 153 5.23 1.22 -0.95
CA LEU A 153 6.43 0.48 -0.56
C LEU A 153 7.36 1.30 0.32
N SER A 154 7.58 2.59 0.01
CA SER A 154 8.44 3.43 0.84
C SER A 154 7.90 3.57 2.27
N ARG A 155 6.57 3.76 2.41
CA ARG A 155 5.89 3.83 3.71
C ARG A 155 5.99 2.52 4.48
N HIS A 156 5.76 1.38 3.82
CA HIS A 156 5.84 0.08 4.47
C HIS A 156 7.27 -0.27 4.89
N ARG A 157 8.28 0.03 4.08
CA ARG A 157 9.70 -0.16 4.47
C ARG A 157 10.10 0.72 5.66
N ALA A 158 9.65 1.98 5.69
CA ALA A 158 9.90 2.86 6.84
C ALA A 158 9.25 2.30 8.12
N ARG A 159 7.98 1.87 8.03
CA ARG A 159 7.26 1.26 9.15
C ARG A 159 7.94 -0.04 9.61
N LEU A 160 8.36 -0.88 8.68
CA LEU A 160 9.08 -2.12 8.96
C LEU A 160 10.41 -1.86 9.70
N GLY A 161 11.16 -0.84 9.31
CA GLY A 161 12.36 -0.40 10.04
C GLY A 161 12.06 -0.03 11.49
N SER A 162 10.98 0.72 11.72
CA SER A 162 10.53 1.08 13.07
C SER A 162 10.11 -0.13 13.89
N LEU A 163 9.33 -1.04 13.31
CA LEU A 163 8.87 -2.26 14.00
C LEU A 163 10.04 -3.18 14.36
N ARG A 164 11.05 -3.31 13.48
CA ARG A 164 12.25 -4.09 13.78
C ARG A 164 13.02 -3.50 14.96
N ALA A 165 13.18 -2.18 15.01
CA ALA A 165 13.81 -1.52 16.15
C ALA A 165 13.00 -1.73 17.45
N GLU A 166 11.67 -1.66 17.38
CA GLU A 166 10.81 -1.91 18.53
C GLU A 166 10.88 -3.37 19.00
N THR A 167 10.91 -4.34 18.07
CA THR A 167 11.11 -5.75 18.41
C THR A 167 12.44 -6.00 19.09
N THR A 168 13.53 -5.33 18.69
CA THR A 168 14.82 -5.49 19.36
C THR A 168 14.79 -4.97 20.80
N VAL A 169 14.14 -3.84 21.05
CA VAL A 169 13.98 -3.28 22.40
C VAL A 169 13.15 -4.22 23.28
N LEU A 170 12.00 -4.68 22.78
CA LEU A 170 11.16 -5.60 23.55
C LEU A 170 11.78 -6.98 23.75
N ALA A 171 12.65 -7.42 22.84
CA ALA A 171 13.41 -8.65 23.01
C ALA A 171 14.43 -8.54 24.16
N GLU A 172 14.95 -7.34 24.41
CA GLU A 172 15.82 -7.06 25.56
C GLU A 172 14.99 -6.99 26.85
N GLU A 173 13.89 -6.23 26.87
CA GLU A 173 12.96 -6.17 28.01
C GLU A 173 12.47 -7.57 28.42
N ALA A 174 12.08 -8.40 27.45
CA ALA A 174 11.59 -9.76 27.70
C ALA A 174 12.66 -10.73 28.24
N ARG A 175 13.95 -10.39 28.16
CA ARG A 175 15.03 -11.16 28.78
C ARG A 175 15.34 -10.70 30.21
N GLU A 176 14.96 -9.47 30.55
CA GLU A 176 15.15 -8.87 31.87
C GLU A 176 13.98 -9.15 32.83
N GLU A 177 12.82 -9.57 32.29
CA GLU A 177 11.68 -10.13 33.03
C GLU A 177 11.93 -11.57 33.51
#